data_AF-A0A9D4LI42-F1
#
_entry.id   AF-A0A9D4LI42-F1
#
_cell.length_a   1.000
_cell.length_b   1.000
_cell.length_c   1.000
_cell.angle_alpha   90.00
_cell.angle_beta   90.00
_cell.angle_gamma   90.00
#
_symmetry.space_group_name_H-M   'P 1'
#
loop_
_entity.id
_entity.type
_entity.pdbx_description
1 polymer ?
#
loop_
_entity_poly.entity_id
_entity_poly.type
_entity_poly.pdbx_seq_one_letter_code
_entity_poly.pdbx_strand_id
1 'polypeptide(L)'
;MNRGVGMLEGGASQRHVARQLGVLQSVVARMWSRYEMNGDVSPRYRGRRQRATSQTRDRLIVVQAQRHRFMNATALQNDLQNASGVRF
;
A
#
# COMPACT_ATOMS: atom_id res chain seq x y z
N MET A 1 -3.73 -21.07 -5.97
CA MET A 1 -5.13 -20.65 -5.72
C MET A 1 -6.00 -20.58 -6.98
N ASN A 2 -5.48 -20.83 -8.19
CA ASN A 2 -6.25 -20.73 -9.45
C ASN A 2 -7.31 -21.83 -9.65
N ARG A 3 -7.20 -22.98 -8.96
CA ARG A 3 -8.22 -24.04 -9.02
C ARG A 3 -9.58 -23.63 -8.44
N GLY A 4 -9.60 -22.75 -7.43
CA GLY A 4 -10.85 -22.28 -6.82
C GLY A 4 -11.60 -21.28 -7.70
N VAL A 5 -10.87 -20.37 -8.37
CA VAL A 5 -11.47 -19.42 -9.30
C VAL A 5 -12.05 -20.11 -10.53
N GLY A 6 -11.32 -21.04 -11.15
CA GLY A 6 -11.84 -21.76 -12.32
C GLY A 6 -13.11 -22.56 -12.01
N MET A 7 -13.24 -23.09 -10.78
CA MET A 7 -14.49 -23.72 -10.33
C MET A 7 -15.65 -22.72 -10.19
N LEU A 8 -15.38 -21.53 -9.67
CA LEU A 8 -16.38 -20.47 -9.52
C LEU A 8 -16.81 -19.91 -10.89
N GLU A 9 -15.87 -19.70 -11.82
CA GLU A 9 -16.16 -19.32 -13.21
C GLU A 9 -16.97 -20.40 -13.94
N GLY A 10 -16.72 -21.68 -13.65
CA GLY A 10 -17.51 -22.82 -14.13
C GLY A 10 -18.87 -23.01 -13.44
N GLY A 11 -19.30 -22.08 -12.59
CA GLY A 11 -20.62 -22.09 -11.93
C GLY A 11 -20.72 -22.90 -10.64
N ALA A 12 -19.62 -23.40 -10.09
CA ALA A 12 -19.64 -24.11 -8.81
C ALA A 12 -19.99 -23.15 -7.66
N SER A 13 -20.79 -23.62 -6.69
CA SER A 13 -21.11 -22.81 -5.52
C SER A 13 -19.89 -22.58 -4.61
N GLN A 14 -19.82 -21.40 -3.97
CA GLN A 14 -18.73 -21.08 -3.03
C GLN A 14 -18.58 -22.11 -1.90
N ARG A 15 -19.69 -22.71 -1.44
CA ARG A 15 -19.69 -23.78 -0.42
C ARG A 15 -19.06 -25.08 -0.93
N HIS A 16 -19.26 -25.41 -2.21
CA HIS A 16 -18.61 -26.57 -2.83
C HIS A 16 -17.10 -26.33 -2.92
N VAL A 17 -16.70 -25.15 -3.41
CA VAL A 17 -15.29 -24.76 -3.52
C VAL A 17 -14.61 -24.71 -2.15
N ALA A 18 -15.29 -24.22 -1.12
CA ALA A 18 -14.78 -24.18 0.25
C ALA A 18 -14.46 -25.57 0.81
N ARG A 19 -15.37 -26.54 0.61
CA ARG A 19 -15.15 -27.95 1.00
C ARG A 19 -13.98 -28.57 0.24
N GLN A 20 -13.90 -28.32 -1.07
CA GLN A 20 -12.84 -28.85 -1.92
C GLN A 20 -11.46 -28.31 -1.53
N LEU A 21 -11.39 -27.06 -1.06
CA LEU A 21 -10.16 -26.40 -0.65
C LEU A 21 -9.85 -26.55 0.86
N GLY A 22 -10.74 -27.16 1.64
CA GLY A 22 -10.57 -27.30 3.09
C GLY A 22 -10.55 -25.96 3.84
N VAL A 23 -11.21 -24.92 3.31
CA VAL A 23 -11.24 -23.58 3.90
C VAL A 23 -12.68 -23.14 4.20
N LEU A 24 -12.81 -22.06 4.96
CA LEU A 24 -14.12 -21.45 5.21
C LEU A 24 -14.68 -20.79 3.94
N GLN A 25 -16.00 -20.82 3.77
CA GLN A 25 -16.67 -20.18 2.64
C GLN A 25 -16.44 -18.66 2.58
N SER A 26 -16.21 -18.00 3.72
CA SER A 26 -15.83 -16.58 3.78
C SER A 26 -14.46 -16.29 3.14
N VAL A 27 -13.53 -17.26 3.18
CA VAL A 27 -12.23 -17.16 2.50
C VAL A 27 -12.42 -17.23 0.99
N VAL A 28 -13.30 -18.12 0.53
CA VAL A 28 -13.67 -18.24 -0.90
C VAL A 28 -14.37 -16.98 -1.39
N ALA A 29 -15.34 -16.45 -0.64
CA ALA A 29 -16.03 -15.21 -0.97
C ALA A 29 -15.05 -14.03 -1.12
N ARG A 30 -14.14 -13.85 -0.14
CA ARG A 30 -13.11 -12.79 -0.19
C ARG A 30 -12.14 -12.98 -1.35
N MET A 31 -11.80 -14.22 -1.68
CA MET A 31 -10.95 -14.54 -2.81
C MET A 31 -11.65 -14.19 -4.14
N TRP A 32 -12.93 -14.57 -4.28
CA TRP A 32 -13.74 -14.27 -5.46
C TRP A 32 -13.90 -12.76 -5.68
N SER A 33 -14.28 -12.00 -4.65
CA SER A 33 -14.40 -10.54 -4.78
C SER A 33 -13.09 -9.87 -5.17
N ARG A 34 -11.94 -10.39 -4.71
CA ARG A 34 -10.62 -9.88 -5.14
C ARG A 34 -10.32 -10.20 -6.60
N TYR A 35 -10.72 -11.37 -7.06
CA TYR A 35 -10.58 -11.78 -8.45
C TYR A 35 -11.44 -10.91 -9.38
N GLU A 36 -12.72 -10.70 -9.06
CA GLU A 36 -13.61 -9.82 -9.83
C GLU A 36 -13.08 -8.38 -9.91
N MET A 37 -12.48 -7.86 -8.82
CA MET A 37 -11.95 -6.51 -8.80
C MET A 37 -10.65 -6.33 -9.60
N ASN A 38 -9.80 -7.35 -9.69
CA ASN A 38 -8.41 -7.18 -10.14
C ASN A 38 -8.03 -8.06 -11.34
N GLY A 39 -8.87 -9.01 -11.74
CA GLY A 39 -8.54 -10.05 -12.71
C GLY A 39 -7.47 -11.05 -12.25
N ASP A 40 -7.06 -10.98 -10.97
CA ASP A 40 -6.01 -11.83 -10.42
C ASP A 40 -6.26 -12.13 -8.93
N VAL A 41 -5.91 -13.36 -8.56
CA VAL A 41 -5.93 -13.88 -7.20
C VAL A 41 -4.58 -13.70 -6.50
N SER A 42 -3.53 -13.39 -7.26
CA SER A 42 -2.20 -13.21 -6.72
C SER A 42 -2.19 -12.09 -5.67
N PRO A 43 -1.36 -12.22 -4.63
CA PRO A 43 -1.14 -11.12 -3.71
C PRO A 43 -0.63 -9.91 -4.51
N ARG A 44 -1.33 -8.77 -4.41
CA ARG A 44 -0.79 -7.50 -4.91
C ARG A 44 0.62 -7.32 -4.33
N TYR A 45 1.60 -7.08 -5.21
CA TYR A 45 2.92 -6.68 -4.77
C TYR A 45 2.77 -5.38 -3.97
N ARG A 46 2.93 -5.47 -2.65
CA ARG A 46 3.02 -4.28 -1.80
C ARG A 46 4.42 -3.71 -2.03
N GLY A 47 4.57 -2.94 -3.12
CA GLY A 47 5.75 -2.12 -3.32
C GLY A 47 5.99 -1.27 -2.08
N ARG A 48 7.26 -0.99 -1.78
CA ARG A 48 7.57 0.00 -0.74
C ARG A 48 7.00 1.34 -1.20
N ARG A 49 6.38 2.08 -0.29
CA ARG A 49 5.94 3.45 -0.55
C ARG A 49 7.14 4.27 -1.04
N GLN A 50 6.99 4.94 -2.17
CA GLN A 50 8.03 5.81 -2.70
C GLN A 50 8.31 6.90 -1.67
N ARG A 51 9.59 7.14 -1.37
CA ARG A 51 9.99 8.21 -0.44
C ARG A 51 9.76 9.55 -1.13
N ALA A 52 9.06 10.46 -0.46
CA ALA A 52 8.87 11.83 -0.92
C ALA A 52 10.18 12.63 -0.80
N THR A 53 11.00 12.31 0.20
CA THR A 53 12.26 12.99 0.50
C THR A 53 13.46 12.11 0.19
N SER A 54 14.59 12.75 -0.13
CA SER A 54 15.89 12.08 -0.24
C SER A 54 16.60 12.08 1.11
N GLN A 55 17.56 11.17 1.31
CA GLN A 55 18.31 11.08 2.56
C GLN A 55 19.03 12.39 2.91
N THR A 56 19.52 13.14 1.93
CA THR A 56 20.12 14.47 2.13
C THR A 56 19.09 15.48 2.64
N ARG A 57 17.88 15.49 2.08
CA ARG A 57 16.78 16.35 2.53
C ARG A 57 16.36 16.02 3.96
N ASP A 58 16.27 14.73 4.29
CA ASP A 58 15.92 14.27 5.64
C ASP A 58 16.92 14.79 6.69
N ARG A 59 18.23 14.74 6.38
CA ARG A 59 19.27 15.27 7.27
C ARG A 59 19.12 16.78 7.49
N LEU A 60 18.84 17.54 6.43
CA LEU A 60 18.62 18.99 6.52
C LEU A 60 17.39 19.32 7.38
N ILE A 61 16.29 18.59 7.17
CA ILE A 61 15.06 18.75 7.97
C ILE A 61 15.35 18.51 9.45
N VAL A 62 16.07 17.43 9.80
CA VAL A 62 16.41 17.12 11.19
C VAL A 62 17.27 18.22 11.81
N VAL A 63 18.29 18.69 11.09
CA VAL A 63 19.18 19.76 11.60
C VAL A 63 18.41 21.06 11.83
N GLN A 64 17.58 21.49 10.87
CA GLN A 64 16.81 22.73 11.01
C GLN A 64 15.70 22.61 12.07
N ALA A 65 15.03 21.46 12.16
CA ALA A 65 14.04 21.22 13.21
C ALA A 65 14.67 21.22 14.62
N GLN A 66 15.90 20.74 14.77
CA GLN A 66 16.63 20.79 16.04
C GLN A 66 17.05 22.22 16.42
N ARG A 67 17.44 23.03 15.44
CA ARG A 67 17.79 24.45 15.64
C ARG A 67 16.57 25.31 15.95
N HIS A 68 15.45 25.03 15.28
CA HIS A 68 14.20 25.78 15.39
C HIS A 68 13.09 24.92 16.02
N ARG A 69 13.34 24.41 17.24
CA ARG A 69 12.45 23.47 17.95
C ARG A 69 10.99 23.87 18.07
N PHE A 70 10.69 25.17 18.08
CA PHE A 70 9.33 25.71 18.23
C PHE A 70 8.71 26.17 16.90
N MET A 71 9.44 26.06 15.80
CA MET A 71 8.95 26.44 14.47
C MET A 71 8.01 25.35 13.93
N ASN A 72 6.89 25.77 13.36
CA ASN A 72 5.95 24.82 12.75
C ASN A 72 6.49 24.25 11.43
N ALA A 73 5.95 23.10 11.00
CA ALA A 73 6.45 22.38 9.83
C ALA A 73 6.38 23.19 8.53
N THR A 74 5.34 23.99 8.34
CA THR A 74 5.17 24.81 7.13
C THR A 74 6.18 25.95 7.07
N ALA A 75 6.41 26.64 8.19
CA ALA A 75 7.41 27.69 8.31
C ALA A 75 8.82 27.10 8.09
N LEU A 76 9.09 25.92 8.66
CA LEU A 76 10.34 25.19 8.44
C LEU A 76 10.53 24.78 6.97
N GLN A 77 9.47 24.30 6.30
CA GLN A 77 9.50 23.95 4.89
C GLN A 77 9.81 25.19 4.03
N ASN A 78 9.15 26.32 4.30
CA ASN A 78 9.39 27.57 3.58
C ASN A 78 10.81 28.09 3.80
N ASP A 79 11.31 28.07 5.04
CA ASP A 79 12.70 28.43 5.38
C ASP A 79 13.70 27.56 4.61
N LEU A 80 13.49 26.25 4.61
CA LEU A 80 14.32 25.30 3.86
C LEU A 80 14.26 25.52 2.34
N GLN A 81 13.08 25.83 1.78
CA GLN A 81 12.91 26.15 0.36
C GLN A 81 13.65 27.44 0.00
N ASN A 82 13.54 28.48 0.83
CA ASN A 82 14.17 29.78 0.62
C ASN A 82 15.69 29.71 0.75
N ALA A 83 16.21 28.98 1.73
CA ALA A 83 17.64 28.88 2.01
C ALA A 83 18.39 27.98 1.01
N SER A 84 17.74 26.93 0.48
CA SER A 84 18.37 25.98 -0.43
C SER A 84 18.01 26.17 -1.90
N GLY A 85 16.97 26.96 -2.21
CA GLY A 85 16.41 27.08 -3.56
C GLY A 85 15.75 25.79 -4.08
N VAL A 86 15.63 24.75 -3.25
CA VAL A 86 15.07 23.44 -3.62
C VAL A 86 13.62 23.35 -3.14
N ARG A 87 12.68 23.07 -4.05
CA ARG A 87 11.29 22.76 -3.68
C ARG A 87 11.20 21.42 -2.94
N PHE A 88 10.47 21.43 -1.83
CA PHE A 88 10.10 20.26 -1.02
C PHE A 88 8.69 19.83 -1.34
#